data_AF-A0A5C6JZW3-F1
#
_entry.id   AF-A0A5C6JZW3-F1
#
_cell.length_a   1.000
_cell.length_b   1.000
_cell.length_c   1.000
_cell.angle_alpha   90.00
_cell.angle_beta   90.00
_cell.angle_gamma   90.00
#
_symmetry.space_group_name_H-M   'P 1'
#
loop_
_entity.id
_entity.type
_entity.pdbx_description
1 polymer ?
#
loop_
_entity_poly.entity_id
_entity_poly.type
_entity_poly.pdbx_seq_one_letter_code
_entity_poly.pdbx_strand_id
1 'polypeptide(L)'
;MTEILGRDPERTLVSDHTVGFGLALTHRVWRTPTHALILGPSPDEGPYGYLVHLQLSQTPLSGAPGLPPAGEEHEETLAAWITAHTTW
;
A
#
# COMPACT_ATOMS: atom_id res chain seq x y z
N MET A 1 3.02 16.52 -5.56
CA MET A 1 3.21 15.16 -5.01
C MET A 1 3.44 15.20 -3.51
N THR A 2 4.40 15.96 -3.01
CA THR A 2 4.57 16.21 -1.56
C THR A 2 3.31 16.76 -0.90
N GLU A 3 2.55 17.63 -1.58
CA GLU A 3 1.29 18.16 -1.06
C GLU A 3 0.23 17.08 -0.77
N ILE A 4 0.20 15.98 -1.55
CA ILE A 4 -0.81 14.94 -1.35
C ILE A 4 -0.47 14.02 -0.18
N LEU A 5 0.82 13.81 0.07
CA LEU A 5 1.32 13.08 1.25
C LEU A 5 1.13 13.87 2.56
N GLY A 6 0.91 15.19 2.46
CA GLY A 6 0.55 16.04 3.60
C GLY A 6 -0.95 16.01 3.96
N ARG A 7 -1.77 15.25 3.22
CA ARG A 7 -3.21 15.07 3.47
C ARG A 7 -3.49 13.67 4.00
N ASP A 8 -4.68 13.49 4.57
CA ASP A 8 -5.15 12.17 4.97
C ASP A 8 -5.19 11.19 3.78
N PRO A 9 -4.85 9.91 4.00
CA PRO A 9 -4.93 8.90 2.96
C PRO A 9 -6.39 8.66 2.53
N GLU A 10 -6.58 8.39 1.24
CA GLU A 10 -7.88 8.06 0.67
C GLU A 10 -8.35 6.66 1.13
N ARG A 11 -7.40 5.74 1.34
CA ARG A 11 -7.64 4.41 1.92
C ARG A 11 -6.53 4.02 2.88
N THR A 12 -6.93 3.28 3.90
CA THR A 12 -6.04 2.58 4.82
C THR A 12 -6.41 1.12 4.86
N LEU A 13 -5.42 0.24 4.83
CA LEU A 13 -5.62 -1.19 5.00
C LEU A 13 -4.59 -1.69 6.01
N VAL A 14 -5.06 -2.30 7.11
CA VAL A 14 -4.17 -2.97 8.05
C VAL A 14 -3.73 -4.28 7.40
N SER A 15 -2.44 -4.44 7.18
CA SER A 15 -1.89 -5.68 6.63
C SER A 15 -1.49 -6.59 7.78
N ASP A 16 -2.25 -7.67 7.92
CA ASP A 16 -1.86 -8.89 8.61
C ASP A 16 -0.91 -9.75 7.74
N HIS A 17 -0.99 -9.60 6.41
CA HIS A 17 -0.24 -10.39 5.43
C HIS A 17 1.27 -10.10 5.31
N THR A 18 1.78 -8.98 5.84
CA THR A 18 3.18 -8.54 5.59
C THR A 18 4.16 -8.79 6.73
N VAL A 19 3.73 -9.42 7.82
CA VAL A 19 4.58 -9.68 8.98
C VAL A 19 4.42 -11.11 9.46
N GLY A 20 5.29 -12.00 8.99
CA GLY A 20 5.44 -13.34 9.57
C GLY A 20 5.79 -13.29 11.07
N PHE A 21 6.41 -12.19 11.52
CA PHE A 21 6.64 -11.85 12.93
C PHE A 21 6.66 -10.31 13.09
N GLY A 22 5.64 -9.71 13.72
CA GLY A 22 5.61 -8.26 14.00
C GLY A 22 4.22 -7.69 14.25
N LEU A 23 4.14 -6.39 14.56
CA LEU A 23 2.88 -5.65 14.68
C LEU A 23 2.25 -5.48 13.29
N ALA A 24 0.92 -5.59 13.19
CA ALA A 24 0.22 -5.32 11.94
C ALA A 24 0.51 -3.89 11.46
N LEU A 25 0.99 -3.75 10.23
CA LEU A 25 1.38 -2.46 9.65
C LEU A 25 0.35 -2.00 8.62
N THR A 26 0.14 -0.68 8.55
CA THR A 26 -0.94 -0.09 7.74
C THR A 26 -0.41 0.36 6.38
N HIS A 27 -1.03 -0.13 5.31
CA HIS A 27 -0.93 0.48 3.99
C HIS A 27 -1.73 1.78 3.96
N ARG A 28 -1.17 2.82 3.36
CA ARG A 28 -1.83 4.10 3.13
C ARG A 28 -1.80 4.41 1.64
N VAL A 29 -2.95 4.71 1.08
CA VAL A 29 -3.12 4.97 -0.35
C VAL A 29 -3.57 6.41 -0.56
N TRP A 30 -2.90 7.11 -1.46
CA TRP A 30 -3.34 8.38 -2.02
C TRP A 30 -3.44 8.25 -3.54
N ARG A 31 -4.34 9.01 -4.14
CA ARG A 31 -4.40 9.14 -5.60
C ARG A 31 -4.26 10.58 -6.02
N THR A 32 -3.42 10.77 -7.01
CA THR A 32 -3.46 11.94 -7.89
C THR A 32 -4.32 11.59 -9.11
N PRO A 33 -4.67 12.55 -9.98
CA PRO A 33 -5.40 12.23 -11.21
C PRO A 33 -4.72 11.20 -12.12
N THR A 34 -3.40 11.02 -12.00
CA THR A 34 -2.61 10.16 -12.90
C THR A 34 -1.84 9.04 -12.21
N HIS A 35 -1.64 9.11 -10.89
CA HIS A 35 -0.81 8.16 -10.14
C HIS A 35 -1.46 7.74 -8.83
N ALA A 36 -1.26 6.47 -8.49
CA ALA A 36 -1.39 5.92 -7.15
C ALA A 36 -0.09 6.15 -6.38
N LEU A 37 -0.22 6.56 -5.13
CA LEU A 37 0.87 6.61 -4.16
C LEU A 37 0.51 5.67 -3.02
N ILE A 38 1.38 4.72 -2.74
CA ILE A 38 1.10 3.67 -1.76
C ILE A 38 2.28 3.61 -0.79
N LEU A 39 2.05 3.94 0.47
CA LEU A 39 3.00 3.68 1.54
C LEU A 39 2.62 2.37 2.20
N GLY A 40 3.51 1.39 2.19
CA GLY A 40 3.24 0.08 2.76
C GLY A 40 4.48 -0.60 3.34
N PRO A 41 4.27 -1.62 4.19
CA PRO A 41 5.32 -2.53 4.61
C PRO A 41 5.94 -3.27 3.41
N SER A 42 7.26 -3.40 3.42
CA SER A 42 8.07 -4.13 2.45
C SER A 42 9.05 -5.01 3.21
N PRO A 43 8.94 -6.35 3.12
CA PRO A 43 9.84 -7.26 3.81
C PRO A 43 11.26 -7.16 3.24
N ASP A 44 12.25 -7.18 4.12
CA ASP A 44 13.66 -7.28 3.80
C ASP A 44 14.19 -8.60 4.36
N GLU A 45 14.39 -9.55 3.44
CA GLU A 45 14.90 -10.89 3.70
C GLU A 45 16.45 -10.94 3.71
N GLY A 46 17.09 -9.83 4.07
CA GLY A 46 18.54 -9.74 4.21
C GLY A 46 19.13 -10.71 5.24
N PRO A 47 20.48 -10.80 5.32
CA PRO A 47 21.21 -11.81 6.09
C PRO A 47 20.99 -11.76 7.61
N TYR A 48 20.35 -10.69 8.12
CA TYR A 48 20.03 -10.50 9.53
C TYR A 48 18.57 -10.88 9.89
N GLY A 49 17.77 -11.30 8.91
CA GLY A 49 16.39 -11.76 9.08
C GLY A 49 15.36 -10.66 9.34
N TYR A 50 14.14 -10.90 8.84
CA TYR A 50 12.83 -10.27 9.11
C TYR A 50 12.83 -8.77 9.46
N LEU A 51 13.51 -7.93 8.69
CA LEU A 51 13.24 -6.50 8.73
C LEU A 51 12.03 -6.20 7.87
N VAL A 52 11.21 -5.24 8.30
CA VAL A 52 10.12 -4.71 7.48
C VAL A 52 10.31 -3.21 7.39
N HIS A 53 10.52 -2.73 6.17
CA HIS A 53 10.66 -1.31 5.88
C HIS A 53 9.31 -0.72 5.50
N LEU A 54 9.16 0.59 5.66
CA LEU A 54 8.06 1.32 5.03
C LEU A 54 8.54 1.87 3.69
N GLN A 55 7.92 1.42 2.61
CA GLN A 55 8.26 1.80 1.25
C GLN A 55 7.12 2.57 0.60
N LEU A 56 7.47 3.62 -0.16
CA LEU A 56 6.53 4.43 -0.92
C LEU A 56 6.59 4.05 -2.41
N SER A 57 5.50 3.50 -2.94
CA SER A 57 5.26 3.34 -4.39
C SER A 57 4.74 4.62 -4.99
N GLN A 58 5.12 4.85 -6.24
CA GLN A 58 4.40 5.73 -7.15
C GLN A 58 4.17 4.98 -8.46
N THR A 59 2.92 4.68 -8.78
CA THR A 59 2.56 3.94 -10.00
C THR A 59 1.47 4.67 -10.79
N PRO A 60 1.54 4.68 -12.14
CA PRO A 60 0.50 5.29 -12.96
C PRO A 60 -0.84 4.55 -12.81
N LEU A 61 -1.94 5.30 -12.69
CA LEU A 61 -3.31 4.74 -12.60
C LEU A 61 -3.79 4.11 -13.91
N SER A 62 -3.08 4.33 -15.02
CA SER A 62 -3.39 3.71 -16.32
C SER A 62 -3.13 2.19 -16.34
N GLY A 63 -2.47 1.65 -15.32
CA GLY A 63 -2.05 0.23 -15.28
C GLY A 63 -3.06 -0.75 -14.70
N ALA A 64 -4.14 -0.31 -14.06
CA ALA A 64 -5.05 -1.20 -13.31
C ALA A 64 -6.45 -0.59 -13.09
N PRO A 65 -7.45 -1.38 -12.66
CA PRO A 65 -8.80 -0.89 -12.37
C PRO A 65 -8.79 0.24 -11.33
N GLY A 66 -9.84 1.06 -11.35
CA GLY A 66 -10.02 2.14 -10.38
C GLY A 66 -9.96 1.65 -8.93
N LEU A 67 -9.64 2.56 -8.02
CA LEU A 67 -9.56 2.26 -6.58
C LEU A 67 -10.86 1.61 -6.08
N PRO A 68 -10.79 0.49 -5.35
CA PRO A 68 -11.97 -0.17 -4.82
C PRO A 68 -12.82 0.73 -3.89
N PRO A 69 -14.13 0.46 -3.79
CA PRO A 69 -14.97 1.15 -2.81
C PRO A 69 -14.45 0.93 -1.38
N ALA A 70 -14.80 1.83 -0.47
CA ALA A 70 -14.53 1.62 0.95
C ALA A 70 -15.54 0.61 1.52
N GLY A 71 -15.12 -0.18 2.50
CA GLY A 71 -15.95 -1.20 3.14
C GLY A 71 -15.12 -2.43 3.49
N GLU A 72 -15.47 -3.11 4.59
CA GLU A 72 -14.79 -4.34 5.03
C GLU A 72 -14.90 -5.42 3.94
N GLU A 73 -16.03 -5.47 3.23
CA GLU A 73 -16.27 -6.38 2.10
C GLU A 73 -15.34 -6.17 0.89
N HIS A 74 -14.58 -5.07 0.88
CA HIS A 74 -13.68 -4.69 -0.21
C HIS A 74 -12.19 -4.74 0.19
N GLU A 75 -11.85 -5.16 1.41
CA GLU A 75 -10.47 -5.21 1.90
C GLU A 75 -9.58 -6.14 1.05
N GLU A 76 -10.06 -7.34 0.71
CA GLU A 76 -9.32 -8.27 -0.15
C GLU A 76 -9.09 -7.70 -1.56
N THR A 77 -10.08 -6.99 -2.09
CA THR A 77 -9.97 -6.33 -3.40
C THR A 77 -8.99 -5.15 -3.35
N LEU A 78 -8.98 -4.41 -2.24
CA LEU A 78 -8.02 -3.34 -1.99
C LEU A 78 -6.60 -3.89 -1.82
N ALA A 79 -6.42 -5.03 -1.15
CA ALA A 79 -5.14 -5.71 -1.03
C ALA A 79 -4.60 -6.11 -2.42
N ALA A 80 -5.43 -6.76 -3.24
CA ALA A 80 -5.07 -7.13 -4.61
C ALA A 80 -4.74 -5.90 -5.47
N TRP A 81 -5.49 -4.81 -5.30
CA TRP A 81 -5.23 -3.54 -5.97
C TRP A 81 -3.88 -2.94 -5.56
N ILE A 82 -3.55 -2.96 -4.26
CA ILE A 82 -2.26 -2.51 -3.75
C ILE A 82 -1.13 -3.33 -4.39
N THR A 83 -1.22 -4.65 -4.34
CA THR A 83 -0.22 -5.56 -4.94
C THR A 83 -0.01 -5.30 -6.43
N ALA A 84 -1.06 -4.99 -7.19
CA ALA A 84 -0.93 -4.65 -8.61
C ALA A 84 -0.20 -3.31 -8.87
N HIS A 85 -0.11 -2.44 -7.86
CA HIS A 85 0.48 -1.09 -7.93
C HIS A 85 1.79 -0.97 -7.15
N THR A 86 2.31 -2.08 -6.60
CA THR A 86 3.57 -2.15 -5.86
C THR A 86 4.44 -3.24 -6.48
N THR A 87 5.73 -2.99 -6.64
CA THR A 87 6.66 -3.93 -7.28
C THR A 87 7.77 -4.41 -6.33
N TRP A 88 7.56 -4.24 -5.03
CA TRP A 88 8.48 -4.70 -3.99
C TRP A 88 8.01 -6.03 -3.41
#